data_AF-A0A821HDR0-F1
#
_entry.id   AF-A0A821HDR0-F1
#
_cell.length_a   1.000
_cell.length_b   1.000
_cell.length_c   1.000
_cell.angle_alpha   90.00
_cell.angle_beta   90.00
_cell.angle_gamma   90.00
#
_symmetry.space_group_name_H-M   'P 1'
#
loop_
_entity.id
_entity.type
_entity.pdbx_description
1 polymer ?
#
loop_
_entity_poly.entity_id
_entity_poly.type
_entity_poly.pdbx_seq_one_letter_code
_entity_poly.pdbx_strand_id
1 'polypeptide(L)' 'MQVAEINTHVHADHITGSGELKKKFPDCKSVISNASGAKADIYMKDGELIQIGET' A
#
# COMPACT_ATOMS: atom_id res chain seq x y z
N MET A 1 -12.94 -5.70 4.77
CA MET A 1 -11.77 -4.98 4.21
C MET A 1 -10.51 -5.80 4.49
N GLN A 2 -9.66 -6.02 3.49
CA GLN A 2 -8.31 -6.58 3.69
C GLN A 2 -7.45 -5.56 4.46
N VAL A 3 -6.57 -6.03 5.34
CA VAL A 3 -5.57 -5.17 6.01
C VAL A 3 -4.75 -4.47 4.92
N ALA A 4 -4.45 -3.18 5.06
CA ALA A 4 -3.71 -2.43 4.04
C ALA A 4 -2.59 -1.59 4.66
N GLU A 5 -1.44 -1.58 3.99
CA GLU A 5 -0.35 -0.64 4.23
C GLU A 5 -0.21 0.26 3.00
N ILE A 6 -0.13 1.57 3.21
CA ILE A 6 -0.25 2.55 2.13
C ILE A 6 0.95 3.50 2.20
N ASN A 7 1.78 3.51 1.16
CA ASN A 7 2.86 4.48 1.00
C ASN A 7 2.35 5.67 0.17
N THR A 8 2.70 6.88 0.58
CA THR A 8 2.39 8.10 -0.19
C THR A 8 3.31 8.25 -1.40
N HIS A 9 4.56 7.80 -1.30
CA HIS A 9 5.58 7.88 -2.34
C HIS A 9 6.71 6.85 -2.10
N VAL A 10 7.71 6.82 -2.99
CA VAL A 10 8.95 6.06 -2.75
C VAL A 10 9.84 6.85 -1.81
N HIS A 11 10.10 6.30 -0.62
CA HIS A 11 10.93 6.94 0.38
C HIS A 11 12.42 6.83 0.03
N ALA A 12 13.19 7.90 0.29
CA ALA A 12 14.64 7.96 0.05
C ALA A 12 15.45 7.96 1.36
N ASP A 13 14.78 8.08 2.49
CA ASP A 13 15.34 8.30 3.82
C ASP A 13 15.09 7.13 4.78
N HIS A 14 14.16 6.22 4.43
CA HIS A 14 13.85 5.04 5.22
C HIS A 14 13.31 3.89 4.38
N ILE A 15 13.34 2.69 4.98
CA ILE A 15 12.80 1.46 4.40
C ILE A 15 11.34 1.33 4.85
N THR A 16 10.42 1.14 3.89
CA THR A 16 9.01 0.87 4.18
C THR A 16 8.83 -0.43 4.98
N GLY A 17 7.83 -0.45 5.88
CA GLY A 17 7.45 -1.64 6.63
C GLY A 17 6.58 -2.65 5.86
N SER A 18 6.19 -2.32 4.62
CA SER A 18 5.24 -3.11 3.81
C SER A 18 5.58 -4.61 3.75
N GLY A 19 6.86 -4.96 3.53
CA GLY A 19 7.30 -6.36 3.47
C GLY A 19 7.14 -7.11 4.79
N GLU A 20 7.48 -6.48 5.91
CA GLU A 20 7.35 -7.10 7.24
C GLU A 20 5.90 -7.21 7.69
N LEU A 21 5.07 -6.23 7.34
CA LEU A 21 3.64 -6.26 7.65
C LEU A 21 2.92 -7.38 6.90
N LYS A 22 3.26 -7.65 5.64
CA LYS A 22 2.72 -8.80 4.89
C LYS A 22 3.08 -10.15 5.51
N LYS A 23 4.27 -10.28 6.09
CA LYS A 23 4.68 -11.51 6.79
C LYS A 23 3.85 -11.74 8.06
N LYS A 24 3.59 -10.67 8.82
CA LYS A 24 2.83 -10.73 10.08
C LYS A 24 1.32 -10.83 9.88
N PHE A 25 0.81 -10.19 8.84
CA PHE A 25 -0.60 -10.14 8.49
C PHE A 25 -0.75 -10.63 7.04
N PRO A 26 -1.01 -11.94 6.82
CA PRO A 26 -1.03 -12.53 5.48
C PRO A 26 -2.03 -11.89 4.52
N ASP A 27 -3.12 -11.32 5.04
CA ASP A 27 -4.13 -10.60 4.27
C ASP A 27 -3.78 -9.13 4.02
N CYS A 28 -2.60 -8.67 4.48
CA CYS A 28 -2.15 -7.31 4.26
C CYS A 28 -1.76 -7.10 2.79
N LYS A 29 -2.26 -6.02 2.19
CA LYS A 29 -1.89 -5.55 0.87
C LYS A 29 -1.11 -4.23 0.96
N SER A 30 0.06 -4.18 0.35
CA SER A 30 0.80 -2.93 0.14
C SER A 30 0.18 -2.14 -1.02
N VAL A 31 0.05 -0.83 -0.82
CA VAL A 31 -0.55 0.10 -1.76
C VAL A 31 0.40 1.27 -2.02
N ILE A 32 0.56 1.65 -3.29
CA ILE A 32 1.30 2.85 -3.69
C ILE A 32 0.75 3.42 -5.00
N SER A 33 1.11 4.67 -5.34
CA SER A 33 0.76 5.26 -6.63
C SER A 33 1.33 4.46 -7.81
N ASN A 34 0.54 4.26 -8.87
CA ASN A 34 0.97 3.70 -10.15
C ASN A 34 2.12 4.51 -10.78
N ALA A 35 2.15 5.83 -10.56
CA ALA A 35 3.20 6.70 -11.09
C ALA A 35 4.54 6.58 -10.34
N SER A 36 4.56 5.92 -9.18
CA SER A 36 5.76 5.82 -8.34
C SER A 36 6.85 4.90 -8.92
N GLY A 37 6.49 3.98 -9.83
CA GLY A 37 7.39 2.96 -10.37
C GLY A 37 7.86 1.90 -9.36
N ALA A 38 7.38 1.93 -8.11
CA ALA A 38 7.71 0.94 -7.10
C ALA A 38 6.92 -0.37 -7.28
N LYS A 39 7.26 -1.40 -6.49
CA LYS A 39 6.50 -2.65 -6.44
C LYS A 39 5.51 -2.64 -5.26
N ALA A 40 4.25 -2.95 -5.52
CA ALA A 40 3.20 -3.12 -4.53
C ALA A 40 2.18 -4.18 -4.99
N ASP A 41 1.22 -4.54 -4.13
CA ASP A 41 0.13 -5.45 -4.50
C ASP A 41 -0.99 -4.71 -5.23
N ILE A 42 -1.22 -3.44 -4.86
CA ILE A 42 -2.24 -2.57 -5.42
C ILE A 42 -1.59 -1.25 -5.84
N TYR A 43 -1.94 -0.79 -7.04
CA TYR A 43 -1.49 0.49 -7.59
C TYR A 43 -2.65 1.47 -7.71
N MET A 44 -2.49 2.65 -7.13
CA MET A 44 -3.50 3.71 -7.14
C MET A 44 -3.27 4.68 -8.30
N LYS A 45 -4.36 5.10 -8.94
CA LYS A 45 -4.39 6.20 -9.92
C LYS A 45 -5.12 7.41 -9.34
N ASP A 46 -4.92 8.56 -9.99
CA ASP A 46 -5.62 9.79 -9.63
C ASP A 46 -7.15 9.59 -9.66
N GLY A 47 -7.85 10.13 -8.66
CA GLY A 47 -9.30 10.01 -8.51
C GLY A 47 -9.83 8.67 -8.00
N GLU A 48 -8.99 7.65 -7.80
CA GLU A 48 -9.43 6.39 -7.20
C GLU A 48 -9.59 6.50 -5.68
N LEU A 49 -10.58 5.78 -5.13
CA LEU A 49 -10.91 5.80 -3.71
C LEU A 49 -10.40 4.55 -2.98
N ILE A 50 -9.90 4.74 -1.76
CA ILE A 50 -9.62 3.65 -0.82
C ILE A 50 -10.80 3.52 0.13
N GLN A 51 -11.55 2.43 0.03
CA GLN A 51 -12.64 2.13 0.96
C GLN A 51 -12.10 1.44 2.21
N ILE A 52 -12.43 1.99 3.39
CA ILE A 52 -12.08 1.42 4.70
C ILE A 52 -13.36 1.16 5.49
N GLY A 53 -13.53 -0.08 5.95
CA GLY A 53 -14.75 -0.51 6.65
C GLY A 53 -15.96 -0.70 5.73
N GLU A 54 -17.13 -0.86 6.33
CA GLU A 54 -18.42 -0.92 5.63
C GLU A 54 -19.08 0.46 5.64
N THR A 55 -19.72 0.83 4.53
CA THR A 55 -20.59 2.02 4.42
C THR A 55 -21.87 1.85 5.22
#